data_AF-A0A0B2VWR3-F1
#
_entry.id   AF-A0A0B2VWR3-F1
#
_cell.length_a   1.000
_cell.length_b   1.000
_cell.length_c   1.000
_cell.angle_alpha   90.00
_cell.angle_beta   90.00
_cell.angle_gamma   90.00
#
_symmetry.space_group_name_H-M   'P 1'
#
loop_
_entity.id
_entity.type
_entity.pdbx_description
1 polymer ?
#
loop_
_entity_poly.entity_id
_entity_poly.type
_entity_poly.pdbx_seq_one_letter_code
_entity_poly.pdbx_strand_id
1 'polypeptide(L)'
;MATEDKTDTRPKFIPNTKRSFWNSRFWYSVSYYVRQLRHGTAPKLFTAATLYVVGYNILVRKWKGEGHPVNRYQWRIMERRGELSDELLRKKRVVNEYFHARLTGK
;
A
#
# COMPACT_ATOMS: atom_id res chain seq x y z
N MET A 1 28.80 -54.34 3.98
CA MET A 1 28.62 -53.58 2.74
C MET A 1 27.48 -52.59 2.98
N ALA A 2 27.80 -51.31 3.20
CA ALA A 2 26.80 -50.28 3.46
C ALA A 2 26.27 -49.76 2.12
N THR A 3 24.96 -49.88 1.89
CA THR A 3 24.29 -49.38 0.69
C THR A 3 24.14 -47.86 0.78
N GLU A 4 24.87 -47.13 -0.07
CA GLU A 4 24.65 -45.71 -0.32
C GLU A 4 23.28 -45.51 -1.00
N ASP A 5 22.28 -45.04 -0.24
CA ASP A 5 21.01 -44.60 -0.79
C ASP A 5 21.17 -43.19 -1.39
N LYS A 6 21.22 -43.12 -2.73
CA LYS A 6 21.46 -41.90 -3.53
C LYS A 6 20.15 -41.27 -4.03
N THR A 7 19.14 -41.09 -3.18
CA THR A 7 17.83 -40.57 -3.66
C THR A 7 17.24 -39.35 -2.98
N ASP A 8 17.95 -38.66 -2.07
CA ASP A 8 17.44 -37.38 -1.51
C ASP A 8 18.18 -36.17 -2.11
N THR A 9 17.68 -35.65 -3.24
CA THR A 9 18.17 -34.43 -3.90
C THR A 9 17.63 -33.14 -3.27
N ARG A 10 16.94 -33.23 -2.12
CA ARG A 10 16.47 -32.04 -1.40
C ARG A 10 17.67 -31.38 -0.72
N PRO A 11 17.82 -30.04 -0.80
CA PRO A 11 18.89 -29.35 -0.10
C PRO A 11 18.76 -29.59 1.41
N LYS A 12 19.64 -30.44 1.95
CA LYS A 12 19.68 -30.74 3.38
C LYS A 12 20.16 -29.50 4.11
N PHE A 13 19.27 -28.87 4.87
CA PHE A 13 19.59 -27.67 5.63
C PHE A 13 20.60 -28.02 6.73
N ILE A 14 21.83 -27.53 6.59
CA ILE A 14 22.86 -27.62 7.62
C ILE A 14 22.87 -26.27 8.36
N PRO A 15 22.23 -26.15 9.53
CA PRO A 15 22.26 -24.90 10.29
C PRO A 15 23.70 -24.63 10.74
N ASN A 16 24.25 -23.49 10.32
CA ASN A 16 25.51 -22.98 10.86
C ASN A 16 25.25 -22.51 12.31
N THR A 17 25.67 -23.32 13.28
CA THR A 17 25.30 -23.26 14.70
C THR A 17 25.90 -22.10 15.49
N LYS A 18 26.54 -21.10 14.86
CA LYS A 18 27.19 -19.97 15.54
C LYS A 18 26.40 -18.66 15.57
N ARG A 19 25.19 -18.58 14.99
CA ARG A 19 24.34 -17.37 15.06
C ARG A 19 23.05 -17.69 15.80
N SER A 20 22.71 -16.82 16.76
CA SER A 20 21.48 -16.83 17.57
C SER A 20 20.31 -17.50 16.84
N PHE A 21 19.77 -18.55 17.45
CA PHE A 21 18.70 -19.40 16.92
C PHE A 21 17.50 -18.58 16.39
N TRP A 22 17.23 -17.43 17.03
CA TRP A 22 16.20 -16.47 16.64
C TRP A 22 16.51 -15.73 15.34
N ASN A 23 17.77 -15.39 15.08
CA ASN A 23 18.17 -14.75 13.83
C ASN A 23 18.04 -15.74 12.65
N SER A 24 18.46 -16.99 12.81
CA SER A 24 18.44 -17.94 11.69
C SER A 24 17.03 -18.26 11.20
N ARG A 25 16.07 -18.54 12.10
CA ARG A 25 14.69 -18.88 11.70
C ARG A 25 13.91 -17.68 11.18
N PHE A 26 14.10 -16.50 11.79
CA PHE A 26 13.46 -15.26 11.34
C PHE A 26 13.98 -14.82 9.96
N TRP A 27 15.30 -14.81 9.76
CA TRP A 27 15.87 -14.48 8.46
C TRP A 27 15.54 -15.52 7.39
N TYR A 28 15.39 -16.79 7.77
CA TYR A 28 14.92 -17.84 6.86
C TYR A 28 13.46 -17.64 6.45
N SER A 29 12.56 -17.36 7.40
CA SER A 29 11.15 -17.09 7.07
C SER A 29 11.00 -15.82 6.23
N VAL A 30 11.68 -14.73 6.60
CA VAL A 30 11.69 -13.48 5.84
C VAL A 30 12.22 -13.71 4.43
N SER A 31 13.37 -14.39 4.27
CA SER A 31 13.93 -14.67 2.95
C SER A 31 13.05 -15.58 2.10
N TYR A 32 12.38 -16.57 2.72
CA TYR A 32 11.41 -17.43 2.04
C TYR A 32 10.22 -16.62 1.50
N TYR A 33 9.61 -15.77 2.32
CA TYR A 33 8.50 -14.92 1.89
C TYR A 33 8.93 -13.87 0.87
N VAL A 34 10.11 -13.25 1.01
CA VAL A 34 10.65 -12.30 0.03
C VAL A 34 10.90 -13.01 -1.31
N ARG A 35 11.38 -14.25 -1.30
CA ARG A 35 11.61 -15.04 -2.52
C ARG A 35 10.30 -15.50 -3.15
N GLN A 36 9.30 -15.85 -2.35
CA GLN A 36 7.95 -16.18 -2.82
C GLN A 36 7.24 -14.95 -3.42
N LEU A 37 7.42 -13.78 -2.82
CA LEU A 37 6.94 -12.51 -3.37
C LEU A 37 7.64 -12.22 -4.70
N ARG A 38 8.96 -12.34 -4.79
CA ARG A 38 9.73 -12.05 -6.02
C ARG A 38 9.23 -12.76 -7.29
N HIS A 39 8.61 -13.93 -7.17
CA HIS A 39 8.05 -14.68 -8.31
C HIS A 39 6.52 -14.60 -8.42
N GLY A 40 5.82 -14.00 -7.46
CA GLY A 40 4.38 -13.81 -7.48
C GLY A 40 3.93 -12.66 -8.36
N THR A 41 2.71 -12.73 -8.88
CA THR A 41 2.01 -11.60 -9.53
C THR A 41 1.59 -10.53 -8.52
N ALA A 42 1.42 -10.90 -7.24
CA ALA A 42 1.00 -10.02 -6.16
C ALA A 42 1.88 -8.77 -5.95
N PRO A 43 3.23 -8.85 -5.84
CA PRO A 43 4.04 -7.64 -5.68
C PRO A 43 4.06 -6.75 -6.91
N LYS A 44 3.88 -7.29 -8.12
CA LYS A 44 3.75 -6.47 -9.33
C LYS A 44 2.48 -5.63 -9.29
N LEU A 45 1.37 -6.21 -8.86
CA LEU A 45 0.12 -5.49 -8.65
C LEU A 45 0.25 -4.44 -7.53
N PHE A 46 0.93 -4.80 -6.44
CA PHE A 46 1.16 -3.88 -5.33
C PHE A 46 2.05 -2.69 -5.73
N THR A 47 3.14 -2.92 -6.47
CA THR A 47 3.98 -1.84 -6.98
C THR A 47 3.24 -0.97 -8.00
N ALA A 48 2.47 -1.57 -8.91
CA ALA A 48 1.63 -0.83 -9.84
C ALA A 48 0.59 0.04 -9.13
N ALA A 49 -0.10 -0.50 -8.11
CA ALA A 49 -1.07 0.24 -7.31
C ALA A 49 -0.40 1.38 -6.54
N THR A 50 0.78 1.13 -5.96
CA THR A 50 1.55 2.15 -5.23
C THR A 50 1.99 3.28 -6.16
N LEU A 51 2.53 2.94 -7.33
CA LEU A 51 2.92 3.92 -8.36
C LEU A 51 1.71 4.72 -8.84
N TYR A 52 0.56 4.07 -9.04
CA TYR A 52 -0.68 4.75 -9.41
C TYR A 52 -1.10 5.76 -8.35
N VAL A 53 -1.13 5.37 -7.08
CA VAL A 53 -1.49 6.27 -5.97
C VAL A 53 -0.53 7.45 -5.90
N VAL A 54 0.78 7.20 -5.94
CA VAL A 54 1.80 8.26 -5.88
C VAL A 54 1.70 9.20 -7.09
N GLY A 55 1.63 8.64 -8.30
CA GLY A 55 1.53 9.41 -9.54
C GLY A 55 0.26 10.26 -9.59
N TYR A 56 -0.88 9.71 -9.18
CA TYR A 56 -2.13 10.45 -9.08
C TYR A 56 -2.01 11.64 -8.13
N ASN A 57 -1.43 11.44 -6.94
CA ASN A 57 -1.25 12.53 -5.97
C ASN A 57 -0.36 13.66 -6.51
N ILE A 58 0.74 13.32 -7.20
CA ILE A 58 1.64 14.31 -7.82
C ILE A 58 0.91 15.07 -8.93
N LEU A 59 0.18 14.36 -9.80
CA LEU A 59 -0.54 14.96 -10.92
C LEU A 59 -1.62 15.94 -10.43
N VAL A 60 -2.42 15.52 -9.45
CA VAL A 60 -3.46 16.37 -8.87
C VAL A 60 -2.86 17.60 -8.20
N ARG A 61 -1.73 17.45 -7.48
CA ARG A 61 -1.04 18.59 -6.85
C ARG A 61 -0.47 19.57 -7.87
N LYS A 62 0.09 19.08 -8.99
CA LYS A 62 0.56 19.95 -10.08
C LYS A 62 -0.58 20.67 -10.78
N TRP A 63 -1.70 20.00 -11.01
CA TRP A 63 -2.79 20.57 -11.80
C TRP A 63 -3.68 21.51 -10.98
N LYS A 64 -4.04 21.14 -9.75
CA LYS A 64 -4.97 21.90 -8.91
C LYS A 64 -4.29 22.77 -7.85
N GLY A 65 -2.97 22.70 -7.73
CA GLY A 65 -2.18 23.46 -6.78
C GLY A 65 -1.98 22.75 -5.44
N GLU A 66 -1.04 23.27 -4.64
CA GLU A 66 -0.58 22.64 -3.39
C GLU A 66 -1.65 22.59 -2.29
N GLY A 67 -2.59 23.54 -2.31
CA GLY A 67 -3.68 23.60 -1.34
C GLY A 67 -4.87 22.70 -1.65
N HIS A 68 -4.88 21.97 -2.79
CA HIS A 68 -6.03 21.14 -3.13
C HIS A 68 -6.02 19.83 -2.30
N PRO A 69 -7.01 19.61 -1.42
CA PRO A 69 -7.11 18.35 -0.67
C PRO A 69 -7.34 17.17 -1.63
N VAL A 70 -6.36 16.27 -1.74
CA VAL A 70 -6.44 15.11 -2.65
C VAL A 70 -7.27 13.97 -2.03
N ASN A 71 -7.30 13.91 -0.70
CA ASN A 71 -8.02 12.89 0.06
C ASN A 71 -9.06 13.53 1.00
N ARG A 72 -10.14 12.80 1.28
CA ARG A 72 -11.17 13.15 2.26
C ARG A 72 -10.61 13.39 3.66
N TYR A 73 -9.52 12.70 4.03
CA TYR A 73 -8.86 12.93 5.32
C TYR A 73 -8.20 14.32 5.37
N GLN A 74 -7.45 14.70 4.34
CA GLN A 74 -6.87 16.04 4.23
C GLN A 74 -7.96 17.11 4.20
N TRP A 75 -9.05 16.86 3.49
CA TRP A 75 -10.22 17.75 3.48
C TRP A 75 -10.74 18.01 4.90
N ARG A 76 -10.91 16.96 5.72
CA ARG A 76 -11.39 17.12 7.11
C ARG A 76 -10.41 17.90 7.98
N ILE A 77 -9.11 17.71 7.79
CA ILE A 77 -8.09 18.46 8.54
C ILE A 77 -8.14 19.94 8.15
N MET A 78 -8.11 20.24 6.85
CA MET A 78 -8.14 21.61 6.34
C MET A 78 -9.45 22.32 6.72
N GLU A 79 -10.57 21.59 6.71
CA GLU A 79 -11.87 22.12 7.16
C GLU A 79 -11.85 22.47 8.65
N ARG A 80 -11.27 21.63 9.52
CA ARG A 80 -11.11 21.94 10.95
C ARG A 80 -10.17 23.12 11.21
N ARG A 81 -9.19 23.34 10.33
CA ARG A 81 -8.22 24.44 10.43
C ARG A 81 -8.74 25.75 9.83
N GLY A 82 -9.85 25.73 9.10
CA GLY A 82 -10.35 26.91 8.38
C GLY A 82 -9.49 27.30 7.17
N GLU A 83 -8.62 26.40 6.69
CA GLU A 83 -7.69 26.64 5.56
C GLU A 83 -8.35 26.37 4.19
N LEU A 84 -9.61 25.92 4.20
CA LEU A 84 -10.33 25.57 2.99
C LEU A 84 -10.80 26.84 2.27
N SER A 85 -10.52 26.94 0.96
CA SER A 85 -10.97 28.09 0.17
C SER A 85 -12.50 28.17 0.10
N ASP A 86 -13.04 29.39 0.02
CA ASP A 86 -14.48 29.65 -0.13
C ASP A 86 -15.09 28.91 -1.32
N GLU A 87 -14.32 28.77 -2.41
CA GLU A 87 -14.73 28.02 -3.59
C GLU A 87 -14.95 26.53 -3.27
N LEU A 88 -14.05 25.91 -2.49
CA LEU A 88 -14.16 24.51 -2.08
C LEU A 88 -15.32 24.28 -1.12
N LEU A 89 -15.56 25.23 -0.20
CA LEU A 89 -16.72 25.22 0.68
C LEU A 89 -18.03 25.33 -0.11
N ARG A 90 -18.08 26.23 -1.11
CA ARG A 90 -19.23 26.37 -2.02
C ARG A 90 -19.47 25.10 -2.81
N LYS A 91 -18.43 24.49 -3.39
CA LYS A 91 -18.53 23.21 -4.12
C LYS A 91 -19.06 22.10 -3.21
N LYS A 92 -18.57 22.00 -1.97
CA LYS A 92 -19.09 21.04 -0.98
C LYS A 92 -20.58 21.25 -0.72
N ARG A 93 -21.02 22.50 -0.53
CA ARG A 93 -22.44 22.84 -0.30
C ARG A 93 -23.30 22.39 -1.48
N VAL A 94 -22.96 22.79 -2.70
CA VAL A 94 -23.72 22.46 -3.92
C VAL A 94 -23.83 20.95 -4.12
N VAL A 95 -22.73 20.22 -3.95
CA VAL A 95 -22.72 18.76 -4.07
C VAL A 95 -23.62 18.13 -3.01
N ASN A 96 -23.55 18.61 -1.76
CA ASN A 96 -24.37 18.10 -0.68
C ASN A 96 -25.86 18.37 -0.93
N GLU A 97 -26.21 19.58 -1.37
CA GLU A 97 -27.58 19.95 -1.76
C GLU A 97 -28.11 19.07 -2.89
N TYR A 98 -27.31 18.84 -3.93
CA TYR A 98 -27.68 17.94 -5.03
C TYR A 98 -27.96 16.51 -4.55
N PHE A 99 -27.08 15.96 -3.71
CA PHE A 99 -27.30 14.61 -3.16
C PHE A 99 -28.49 14.55 -2.21
N HIS A 100 -28.70 15.58 -1.40
CA HIS A 100 -29.91 15.68 -0.58
C HIS A 100 -31.16 15.71 -1.45
N ALA A 101 -31.28 16.65 -2.40
CA ALA A 101 -32.41 16.74 -3.32
C ALA A 101 -32.69 15.41 -4.03
N ARG A 102 -31.64 14.75 -4.53
CA ARG A 102 -31.75 13.46 -5.22
C ARG A 102 -32.17 12.30 -4.31
N LEU A 103 -31.76 12.29 -3.04
CA LEU A 103 -32.13 11.23 -2.09
C LEU A 103 -33.52 11.46 -1.47
N THR A 104 -33.89 12.71 -1.21
CA THR A 104 -35.22 13.06 -0.67
C THR A 104 -36.30 13.24 -1.73
N GLY A 105 -35.96 13.21 -3.02
CA GLY A 105 -36.92 13.22 -4.14
C GLY A 105 -37.84 14.45 -4.18
N LYS A 106 -37.45 15.53 -3.49
CA LYS A 106 -38.12 16.84 -3.48
C LYS A 106 -37.23 17.87 -4.13
#